data_AF-A0A8S3WN82-F1
#
_entry.id   AF-A0A8S3WN82-F1
#
_cell.length_a   1.000
_cell.length_b   1.000
_cell.length_c   1.000
_cell.angle_alpha   90.00
_cell.angle_beta   90.00
_cell.angle_gamma   90.00
#
_symmetry.space_group_name_H-M   'P 1'
#
loop_
_entity.id
_entity.type
_entity.pdbx_description
1 polymer ?
#
loop_
_entity_poly.entity_id
_entity_poly.type
_entity_poly.pdbx_seq_one_letter_code
_entity_poly.pdbx_strand_id
1 'polypeptide(L)'
;MNIPDIPEDIKKLRALQIADFSSNPIPRLPAGFSQLRALTVLGLNDMSLTSLPSDFGSLMSLQSLELRENLLKSLPESLKNLTKLERLDLGDNEIEELPGFIGELPALEELWLDHNKLQYLPPEIGNLKALVCLDVSENKLEKLPEKIGGLCSLTDLHLSQNMLETVPDGIGDLSKLAILKLDQNRLHTLNENVGRCTNLQELVLTENFLTELPKSIGNLNELTVLNVDRNSLAEIPVEIGNMTLLGVLSLRDNKLSKLPNELGNCKSLHVLDVSGNRLQYLPYTLVNLELKAVWLSENQAQPLLTFQTDRDETTGENVLTCFLLPQLSYTQQPELDHTSEVGSVTWFRDHRFNSQSQELDRIRESSVSRDRDSDDDWEEKEASRTHSVKFTEDVSEARETPFVRQNTPHPKELKLKAHKLLAGRSPEQNQQSATHEAPTTNGMVTSPLEVTPTTETLEPVETQSPPEVTKDEENDHQTQERESSDGENDENEDSDELEAIKKREQQEEHKTDEEEAVDDVLDGKFINEL
;
A
#
# COMPACT_ATOMS: atom_id res chain seq x y z
N MET A 1 28.66 -5.20 -17.88
CA MET A 1 29.90 -4.43 -17.65
C MET A 1 29.53 -3.44 -16.57
N ASN A 2 29.95 -3.64 -15.32
CA ASN A 2 29.55 -2.76 -14.21
C ASN A 2 30.15 -1.38 -14.47
N ILE A 3 29.31 -0.37 -14.65
CA ILE A 3 29.75 1.03 -14.72
C ILE A 3 29.97 1.48 -13.27
N PRO A 4 31.21 1.74 -12.83
CA PRO A 4 31.50 2.01 -11.42
C PRO A 4 31.06 3.40 -10.98
N ASP A 5 30.93 4.36 -11.91
CA ASP A 5 30.48 5.72 -11.64
C ASP A 5 30.01 6.40 -12.96
N ILE A 6 29.16 7.41 -12.86
CA ILE A 6 28.82 8.28 -14.00
C ILE A 6 29.93 9.35 -14.12
N PRO A 7 30.62 9.46 -15.27
CA PRO A 7 31.70 10.43 -15.42
C PRO A 7 31.23 11.88 -15.29
N GLU A 8 32.03 12.72 -14.65
CA GLU A 8 31.80 14.18 -14.53
C GLU A 8 31.66 14.89 -15.88
N ASP A 9 32.18 14.30 -16.95
CA ASP A 9 32.09 14.82 -18.32
C ASP A 9 30.69 14.69 -18.93
N ILE A 10 29.76 13.96 -18.29
CA ILE A 10 28.36 13.86 -18.72
C ILE A 10 27.72 15.24 -18.88
N LYS A 11 28.11 16.22 -18.06
CA LYS A 11 27.65 17.62 -18.13
C LYS A 11 27.86 18.30 -19.49
N LYS A 12 28.72 17.74 -20.35
CA LYS A 12 28.96 18.23 -21.71
C LYS A 12 27.82 17.85 -22.67
N LEU A 13 27.00 16.86 -22.34
CA LEU A 13 25.87 16.38 -23.14
C LEU A 13 24.63 17.29 -23.03
N ARG A 14 24.79 18.57 -23.38
CA ARG A 14 23.76 19.61 -23.21
C ARG A 14 22.48 19.40 -24.02
N ALA A 15 22.51 18.53 -25.02
CA ALA A 15 21.36 18.16 -25.86
C ALA A 15 20.69 16.84 -25.43
N LEU A 16 21.18 16.20 -24.37
CA LEU A 16 20.62 14.95 -23.87
C LEU A 16 19.21 15.19 -23.32
N GLN A 17 18.23 14.48 -23.86
CA GLN A 17 16.82 14.57 -23.47
C GLN A 17 16.37 13.36 -22.67
N ILE A 18 16.88 12.18 -23.00
CA ILE A 18 16.52 10.93 -22.36
C ILE A 18 17.80 10.29 -21.86
N ALA A 19 17.82 9.92 -20.58
CA ALA A 19 18.90 9.16 -19.98
C ALA A 19 18.32 8.09 -19.07
N ASP A 20 18.85 6.88 -19.17
CA ASP A 20 18.49 5.76 -18.32
C ASP A 20 19.79 5.13 -17.80
N PHE A 21 19.95 5.17 -16.47
CA PHE A 21 21.06 4.57 -15.75
C PHE A 21 20.62 3.40 -14.87
N SER A 22 19.38 2.93 -15.03
CA SER A 22 18.79 1.91 -14.18
C SER A 22 19.59 0.61 -14.12
N SER A 23 19.47 -0.10 -12.99
CA SER A 23 20.16 -1.36 -12.71
C SER A 23 21.69 -1.27 -12.74
N ASN A 24 22.24 -0.09 -12.45
CA ASN A 24 23.67 0.11 -12.22
C ASN A 24 23.89 0.56 -10.77
N PRO A 25 24.69 -0.15 -9.95
CA PRO A 25 24.88 0.16 -8.54
C PRO A 25 25.79 1.38 -8.36
N ILE A 26 25.29 2.55 -8.74
CA ILE A 26 26.00 3.82 -8.69
C ILE A 26 25.40 4.65 -7.55
N PRO A 27 26.08 4.74 -6.39
CA PRO A 27 25.48 5.25 -5.16
C PRO A 27 25.23 6.76 -5.15
N ARG A 28 25.72 7.50 -6.16
CA ARG A 28 25.59 8.95 -6.26
C ARG A 28 25.62 9.44 -7.70
N LEU A 29 24.98 10.58 -7.93
CA LEU A 29 25.12 11.33 -9.17
C LEU A 29 26.31 12.33 -9.09
N PRO A 30 27.03 12.58 -10.19
CA PRO A 30 28.13 13.55 -10.22
C PRO A 30 27.60 14.98 -10.02
N ALA A 31 28.44 15.89 -9.49
CA ALA A 31 28.02 17.26 -9.20
C ALA A 31 27.61 18.03 -10.46
N GLY A 32 28.19 17.69 -11.61
CA GLY A 32 27.82 18.26 -12.90
C GLY A 32 26.48 17.77 -13.48
N PHE A 33 25.82 16.78 -12.87
CA PHE A 33 24.63 16.13 -13.44
C PHE A 33 23.46 17.10 -13.64
N SER A 34 23.25 18.01 -12.68
CA SER A 34 22.22 19.06 -12.69
C SER A 34 22.38 20.07 -13.85
N GLN A 35 23.47 20.00 -14.65
CA GLN A 35 23.68 20.82 -15.83
C GLN A 35 22.99 20.28 -17.10
N LEU A 36 22.43 19.07 -17.05
CA LEU A 36 21.71 18.42 -18.15
C LEU A 36 20.29 18.98 -18.34
N ARG A 37 20.18 20.30 -18.52
CA ARG A 37 18.90 21.05 -18.51
C ARG A 37 17.92 20.68 -19.62
N ALA A 38 18.37 19.95 -20.64
CA ALA A 38 17.54 19.46 -21.73
C ALA A 38 16.87 18.12 -21.42
N LEU A 39 17.21 17.46 -20.31
CA LEU A 39 16.59 16.19 -19.91
C LEU A 39 15.10 16.37 -19.68
N THR A 40 14.33 15.50 -20.32
CA THR A 40 12.88 15.34 -20.18
C THR A 40 12.52 14.03 -19.50
N VAL A 41 13.32 12.96 -19.71
CA VAL A 41 13.11 11.65 -19.09
C VAL A 41 14.40 11.18 -18.45
N LEU A 42 14.32 10.78 -17.19
CA LEU A 42 15.45 10.29 -16.41
C LEU A 42 15.08 9.03 -15.63
N GLY A 43 15.65 7.90 -16.05
CA GLY A 43 15.58 6.62 -15.36
C GLY A 43 16.78 6.41 -14.44
N LEU A 44 16.51 6.20 -13.14
CA LEU A 44 17.49 5.98 -12.09
C LEU A 44 17.08 4.82 -11.16
N ASN A 45 16.23 3.90 -11.63
CA ASN A 45 15.74 2.75 -10.86
C ASN A 45 16.87 1.77 -10.50
N ASP A 46 16.83 1.13 -9.32
CA ASP A 46 17.81 0.12 -8.89
C ASP A 46 19.27 0.62 -9.01
N MET A 47 19.55 1.77 -8.38
CA MET A 47 20.87 2.40 -8.39
C MET A 47 21.54 2.45 -7.01
N SER A 48 20.83 2.06 -5.94
CA SER A 48 21.28 2.23 -4.55
C SER A 48 21.59 3.70 -4.18
N LEU A 49 20.88 4.66 -4.79
CA LEU A 49 21.01 6.08 -4.48
C LEU A 49 20.53 6.35 -3.06
N THR A 50 21.37 7.05 -2.29
CA THR A 50 21.04 7.44 -0.90
C THR A 50 20.49 8.86 -0.80
N SER A 51 20.80 9.70 -1.79
CA SER A 51 20.32 11.08 -1.88
C SER A 51 20.43 11.60 -3.32
N LEU A 52 19.64 12.63 -3.62
CA LEU A 52 19.78 13.43 -4.83
C LEU A 52 20.60 14.70 -4.52
N PRO A 53 21.36 15.24 -5.51
CA PRO A 53 22.04 16.52 -5.39
C PRO A 53 21.10 17.66 -4.94
N SER A 54 21.61 18.61 -4.15
CA SER A 54 20.79 19.73 -3.64
C SER A 54 20.28 20.66 -4.74
N ASP A 55 20.93 20.67 -5.92
CA ASP A 55 20.58 21.49 -7.09
C ASP A 55 19.82 20.70 -8.18
N PHE A 56 19.29 19.51 -7.86
CA PHE A 56 18.58 18.62 -8.81
C PHE A 56 17.42 19.31 -9.54
N GLY A 57 16.78 20.29 -8.89
CA GLY A 57 15.78 21.18 -9.49
C GLY A 57 16.23 22.00 -10.70
N SER A 58 17.54 22.00 -11.03
CA SER A 58 18.07 22.65 -12.23
C SER A 58 17.67 21.93 -13.53
N LEU A 59 17.18 20.69 -13.45
CA LEU A 59 16.67 19.90 -14.57
C LEU A 59 15.27 20.37 -15.02
N MET A 60 15.12 21.67 -15.30
CA MET A 60 13.83 22.37 -15.51
C MET A 60 12.97 21.84 -16.68
N SER A 61 13.53 21.00 -17.54
CA SER A 61 12.79 20.37 -18.65
C SER A 61 12.24 18.99 -18.31
N LEU A 62 12.54 18.47 -17.11
CA LEU A 62 12.20 17.10 -16.72
C LEU A 62 10.69 16.92 -16.60
N GLN A 63 10.18 15.87 -17.24
CA GLN A 63 8.79 15.45 -17.28
C GLN A 63 8.58 14.11 -16.58
N SER A 64 9.54 13.19 -16.69
CA SER A 64 9.48 11.87 -16.05
C SER A 64 10.75 11.60 -15.28
N LEU A 65 10.61 11.30 -13.98
CA LEU A 65 11.70 10.92 -13.09
C LEU A 65 11.37 9.59 -12.42
N GLU A 66 12.18 8.57 -12.70
CA GLU A 66 12.02 7.23 -12.15
C GLU A 66 13.18 6.94 -11.18
N LEU A 67 12.86 6.74 -9.91
CA LEU A 67 13.81 6.54 -8.80
C LEU A 67 13.46 5.30 -7.96
N ARG A 68 12.72 4.35 -8.55
CA ARG A 68 12.27 3.14 -7.88
C ARG A 68 13.42 2.26 -7.42
N GLU A 69 13.24 1.47 -6.35
CA GLU A 69 14.27 0.55 -5.83
C GLU A 69 15.59 1.27 -5.50
N ASN A 70 15.53 2.34 -4.70
CA ASN A 70 16.70 3.06 -4.19
C ASN A 70 16.70 3.11 -2.65
N LEU A 71 17.62 3.88 -2.07
CA LEU A 71 17.78 4.04 -0.62
C LEU A 71 17.55 5.50 -0.21
N LEU A 72 16.69 6.22 -0.94
CA LEU A 72 16.41 7.63 -0.66
C LEU A 72 15.65 7.76 0.65
N LYS A 73 16.13 8.65 1.52
CA LYS A 73 15.46 8.98 2.79
C LYS A 73 14.68 10.29 2.73
N SER A 74 15.07 11.19 1.83
CA SER A 74 14.47 12.51 1.66
C SER A 74 14.69 13.04 0.26
N LEU A 75 13.91 14.06 -0.10
CA LEU A 75 13.99 14.76 -1.37
C LEU A 75 14.62 16.15 -1.18
N PRO A 76 15.46 16.64 -2.10
CA PRO A 76 16.05 17.97 -2.01
C PRO A 76 14.98 19.05 -2.27
N GLU A 77 15.06 20.17 -1.54
CA GLU A 77 14.09 21.28 -1.67
C GLU A 77 14.01 21.85 -3.10
N SER A 78 15.09 21.76 -3.88
CA SER A 78 15.10 22.23 -5.26
C SER A 78 14.14 21.47 -6.17
N LEU A 79 13.67 20.27 -5.79
CA LEU A 79 12.74 19.47 -6.59
C LEU A 79 11.48 20.25 -6.99
N LYS A 80 11.01 21.18 -6.14
CA LYS A 80 9.87 22.06 -6.43
C LYS A 80 10.01 22.91 -7.70
N ASN A 81 11.24 23.10 -8.18
CA ASN A 81 11.52 23.84 -9.41
C ASN A 81 11.21 23.03 -10.69
N LEU A 82 10.97 21.72 -10.57
CA LEU A 82 10.64 20.84 -11.69
C LEU A 82 9.17 21.01 -12.13
N THR A 83 8.80 22.23 -12.51
CA THR A 83 7.42 22.64 -12.82
C THR A 83 6.77 21.93 -14.01
N LYS A 84 7.55 21.18 -14.80
CA LYS A 84 7.09 20.35 -15.92
C LYS A 84 7.01 18.86 -15.59
N LEU A 85 7.32 18.47 -14.36
CA LEU A 85 7.34 17.07 -13.95
C LEU A 85 5.90 16.54 -13.93
N GLU A 86 5.64 15.55 -14.78
CA GLU A 86 4.35 14.87 -14.96
C GLU A 86 4.34 13.53 -14.22
N ARG A 87 5.46 12.80 -14.21
CA ARG A 87 5.62 11.53 -13.49
C ARG A 87 6.79 11.58 -12.52
N LEU A 88 6.53 11.18 -11.28
CA LEU A 88 7.53 10.96 -10.25
C LEU A 88 7.31 9.57 -9.61
N ASP A 89 8.24 8.65 -9.86
CA ASP A 89 8.25 7.32 -9.24
C ASP A 89 9.35 7.25 -8.17
N LEU A 90 8.94 7.07 -6.92
CA LEU A 90 9.75 6.94 -5.72
C LEU A 90 9.46 5.62 -4.98
N GLY A 91 8.83 4.65 -5.65
CA GLY A 91 8.50 3.36 -5.05
C GLY A 91 9.74 2.60 -4.54
N ASP A 92 9.59 1.71 -3.57
CA ASP A 92 10.70 0.91 -3.01
C ASP A 92 11.90 1.80 -2.58
N ASN A 93 11.67 2.71 -1.63
CA ASN A 93 12.70 3.58 -1.06
C ASN A 93 12.61 3.58 0.48
N GLU A 94 13.36 4.48 1.15
CA GLU A 94 13.36 4.62 2.61
C GLU A 94 12.81 5.99 3.06
N ILE A 95 11.89 6.59 2.29
CA ILE A 95 11.39 7.94 2.57
C ILE A 95 10.50 7.90 3.83
N GLU A 96 10.91 8.63 4.86
CA GLU A 96 10.20 8.72 6.14
C GLU A 96 9.16 9.86 6.14
N GLU A 97 9.45 10.94 5.41
CA GLU A 97 8.57 12.12 5.31
C GLU A 97 8.51 12.62 3.87
N LEU A 98 7.29 12.83 3.37
CA LEU A 98 7.07 13.50 2.10
C LEU A 98 7.02 15.02 2.36
N PRO A 99 7.94 15.82 1.82
CA PRO A 99 7.99 17.24 2.11
C PRO A 99 6.86 18.01 1.43
N GLY A 100 6.32 19.04 2.10
CA GLY A 100 5.18 19.83 1.61
C GLY A 100 5.41 20.53 0.26
N PHE A 101 6.66 20.81 -0.12
CA PHE A 101 6.98 21.37 -1.43
C PHE A 101 6.62 20.42 -2.60
N ILE A 102 6.29 19.15 -2.34
CA ILE A 102 5.74 18.25 -3.36
C ILE A 102 4.48 18.86 -3.99
N GLY A 103 3.66 19.57 -3.20
CA GLY A 103 2.46 20.25 -3.66
C GLY A 103 2.71 21.47 -4.56
N GLU A 104 3.97 21.85 -4.78
CA GLU A 104 4.39 22.92 -5.68
C GLU A 104 4.73 22.43 -7.09
N LEU A 105 4.41 21.16 -7.43
CA LEU A 105 4.58 20.58 -8.76
C LEU A 105 3.26 20.63 -9.56
N PRO A 106 2.98 21.71 -10.31
CA PRO A 106 1.65 21.95 -10.89
C PRO A 106 1.26 20.99 -12.02
N ALA A 107 2.25 20.35 -12.66
CA ALA A 107 2.06 19.45 -13.79
C ALA A 107 2.03 17.97 -13.39
N LEU A 108 2.17 17.64 -12.10
CA LEU A 108 2.31 16.25 -11.67
C LEU A 108 0.99 15.49 -11.85
N GLU A 109 1.02 14.45 -12.67
CA GLU A 109 -0.11 13.57 -13.01
C GLU A 109 0.00 12.22 -12.30
N GLU A 110 1.23 11.72 -12.10
CA GLU A 110 1.48 10.43 -11.47
C GLU A 110 2.53 10.54 -10.36
N LEU A 111 2.16 10.11 -9.15
CA LEU A 111 3.04 10.06 -8.00
C LEU A 111 3.00 8.66 -7.37
N TRP A 112 4.13 7.98 -7.42
CA TRP A 112 4.30 6.63 -6.87
C TRP A 112 5.22 6.71 -5.66
N LEU A 113 4.72 6.30 -4.51
CA LEU A 113 5.36 6.31 -3.20
C LEU A 113 5.18 4.95 -2.49
N ASP A 114 4.79 3.91 -3.23
CA ASP A 114 4.62 2.56 -2.72
C ASP A 114 5.89 2.04 -2.03
N HIS A 115 5.73 1.20 -1.01
CA HIS A 115 6.85 0.57 -0.30
C HIS A 115 7.89 1.57 0.25
N ASN A 116 7.43 2.49 1.10
CA ASN A 116 8.25 3.49 1.79
C ASN A 116 7.99 3.44 3.32
N LYS A 117 8.42 4.47 4.06
CA LYS A 117 8.29 4.56 5.52
C LYS A 117 7.42 5.73 5.96
N LEU A 118 6.55 6.24 5.08
CA LEU A 118 5.74 7.44 5.32
C LEU A 118 4.74 7.18 6.45
N GLN A 119 4.72 8.08 7.44
CA GLN A 119 3.74 8.06 8.54
C GLN A 119 2.54 8.99 8.30
N TYR A 120 2.74 10.03 7.50
CA TYR A 120 1.73 11.01 7.13
C TYR A 120 1.99 11.56 5.72
N LEU A 121 0.94 12.07 5.09
CA LEU A 121 1.07 12.90 3.89
C LEU A 121 0.96 14.39 4.27
N PRO A 122 1.78 15.27 3.68
CA PRO A 122 1.68 16.70 3.90
C PRO A 122 0.33 17.22 3.37
N PRO A 123 -0.34 18.15 4.07
CA PRO A 123 -1.60 18.74 3.59
C PRO A 123 -1.47 19.39 2.20
N GLU A 124 -0.28 19.85 1.84
CA GLU A 124 0.04 20.44 0.53
C GLU A 124 -0.15 19.45 -0.64
N ILE A 125 -0.24 18.14 -0.39
CA ILE A 125 -0.58 17.16 -1.43
C ILE A 125 -1.87 17.55 -2.16
N GLY A 126 -2.85 18.14 -1.44
CA GLY A 126 -4.10 18.64 -2.00
C GLY A 126 -3.97 19.76 -3.04
N ASN A 127 -2.78 20.32 -3.22
CA ASN A 127 -2.49 21.34 -4.24
C ASN A 127 -2.24 20.73 -5.63
N LEU A 128 -1.99 19.42 -5.72
CA LEU A 128 -1.70 18.71 -6.98
C LEU A 128 -2.97 18.50 -7.82
N LYS A 129 -3.49 19.57 -8.43
CA LYS A 129 -4.77 19.56 -9.16
C LYS A 129 -4.75 18.71 -10.44
N ALA A 130 -3.56 18.45 -10.99
CA ALA A 130 -3.36 17.63 -12.18
C ALA A 130 -3.20 16.13 -11.84
N LEU A 131 -3.05 15.77 -10.56
CA LEU A 131 -2.75 14.39 -10.17
C LEU A 131 -3.91 13.46 -10.54
N VAL A 132 -3.59 12.41 -11.28
CA VAL A 132 -4.51 11.39 -11.79
C VAL A 132 -4.30 10.09 -11.00
N CYS A 133 -3.05 9.72 -10.73
CA CYS A 133 -2.70 8.53 -9.97
C CYS A 133 -1.84 8.87 -8.75
N LEU A 134 -2.27 8.41 -7.59
CA LEU A 134 -1.51 8.46 -6.35
C LEU A 134 -1.42 7.04 -5.75
N ASP A 135 -0.20 6.50 -5.73
CA ASP A 135 0.09 5.27 -5.03
C ASP A 135 0.94 5.55 -3.78
N VAL A 136 0.37 5.27 -2.61
CA VAL A 136 1.01 5.37 -1.30
C VAL A 136 0.80 4.06 -0.51
N SER A 137 0.65 2.95 -1.23
CA SER A 137 0.52 1.62 -0.64
C SER A 137 1.79 1.18 0.08
N GLU A 138 1.70 0.17 0.96
CA GLU A 138 2.85 -0.38 1.68
C GLU A 138 3.67 0.67 2.43
N ASN A 139 2.98 1.53 3.19
CA ASN A 139 3.56 2.58 4.03
C ASN A 139 3.09 2.41 5.48
N LYS A 140 3.26 3.46 6.29
CA LYS A 140 2.89 3.50 7.70
C LYS A 140 1.88 4.61 7.98
N LEU A 141 1.03 4.95 7.00
CA LEU A 141 0.08 6.04 7.14
C LEU A 141 -0.97 5.70 8.20
N GLU A 142 -1.03 6.53 9.25
CA GLU A 142 -2.06 6.41 10.30
C GLU A 142 -3.33 7.18 9.93
N LYS A 143 -3.16 8.30 9.20
CA LYS A 143 -4.25 9.18 8.77
C LYS A 143 -3.94 9.80 7.42
N LEU A 144 -5.00 10.19 6.71
CA LEU A 144 -4.91 11.06 5.55
C LEU A 144 -5.29 12.50 5.91
N PRO A 145 -4.66 13.51 5.29
CA PRO A 145 -5.04 14.90 5.50
C PRO A 145 -6.40 15.20 4.86
N GLU A 146 -7.24 16.01 5.50
CA GLU A 146 -8.52 16.47 4.92
C GLU A 146 -8.34 17.15 3.55
N LYS A 147 -7.19 17.81 3.34
CA LYS A 147 -6.86 18.43 2.06
C LYS A 147 -6.69 17.45 0.89
N ILE A 148 -6.73 16.13 1.12
CA ILE A 148 -6.73 15.13 0.03
C ILE A 148 -7.86 15.36 -0.97
N GLY A 149 -9.01 15.89 -0.53
CA GLY A 149 -10.14 16.27 -1.40
C GLY A 149 -9.79 17.35 -2.43
N GLY A 150 -8.64 18.01 -2.29
CA GLY A 150 -8.11 18.95 -3.27
C GLY A 150 -7.62 18.29 -4.57
N LEU A 151 -7.44 16.97 -4.63
CA LEU A 151 -6.97 16.25 -5.82
C LEU A 151 -8.07 16.09 -6.88
N CYS A 152 -8.52 17.20 -7.47
CA CYS A 152 -9.71 17.26 -8.33
C CYS A 152 -9.65 16.43 -9.63
N SER A 153 -8.47 15.93 -10.01
CA SER A 153 -8.28 15.10 -11.20
C SER A 153 -8.03 13.63 -10.89
N LEU A 154 -7.98 13.25 -9.61
CA LEU A 154 -7.58 11.92 -9.18
C LEU A 154 -8.60 10.87 -9.63
N THR A 155 -8.11 9.83 -10.27
CA THR A 155 -8.88 8.66 -10.70
C THR A 155 -8.47 7.42 -9.93
N ASP A 156 -7.20 7.29 -9.56
CA ASP A 156 -6.63 6.11 -8.94
C ASP A 156 -5.97 6.48 -7.61
N LEU A 157 -6.49 5.94 -6.51
CA LEU A 157 -5.94 6.12 -5.17
C LEU A 157 -5.67 4.77 -4.52
N HIS A 158 -4.38 4.44 -4.38
CA HIS A 158 -3.91 3.21 -3.75
C HIS A 158 -3.37 3.51 -2.34
N LEU A 159 -4.05 2.96 -1.34
CA LEU A 159 -3.75 3.12 0.09
C LEU A 159 -3.60 1.76 0.80
N SER A 160 -3.50 0.68 0.03
CA SER A 160 -3.37 -0.69 0.52
C SER A 160 -2.18 -0.83 1.47
N GLN A 161 -2.26 -1.71 2.46
CA GLN A 161 -1.15 -2.00 3.39
C GLN A 161 -0.64 -0.76 4.12
N ASN A 162 -1.52 -0.10 4.86
CA ASN A 162 -1.20 1.04 5.73
C ASN A 162 -1.78 0.80 7.14
N MET A 163 -1.83 1.84 7.98
CA MET A 163 -2.37 1.76 9.35
C MET A 163 -3.59 2.67 9.53
N LEU A 164 -4.35 2.94 8.47
CA LEU A 164 -5.47 3.87 8.51
C LEU A 164 -6.61 3.30 9.37
N GLU A 165 -7.05 4.09 10.36
CA GLU A 165 -8.21 3.76 11.20
C GLU A 165 -9.52 4.36 10.66
N THR A 166 -9.42 5.48 9.95
CA THR A 166 -10.53 6.19 9.30
C THR A 166 -10.09 6.79 7.96
N VAL A 167 -11.08 7.15 7.14
CA VAL A 167 -10.90 7.96 5.92
C VAL A 167 -11.45 9.36 6.21
N PRO A 168 -10.77 10.46 5.80
CA PRO A 168 -11.23 11.83 6.01
C PRO A 168 -12.50 12.15 5.20
N ASP A 169 -13.19 13.22 5.58
CA ASP A 169 -14.41 13.66 4.88
C ASP A 169 -14.11 14.15 3.46
N GLY A 170 -12.93 14.76 3.26
CA GLY A 170 -12.44 15.20 1.96
C GLY A 170 -12.34 14.09 0.89
N ILE A 171 -12.44 12.80 1.25
CA ILE A 171 -12.53 11.73 0.24
C ILE A 171 -13.74 11.92 -0.68
N GLY A 172 -14.84 12.43 -0.14
CA GLY A 172 -16.08 12.65 -0.89
C GLY A 172 -15.99 13.75 -1.94
N ASP A 173 -14.95 14.57 -1.91
CA ASP A 173 -14.71 15.65 -2.89
C ASP A 173 -13.97 15.14 -4.13
N LEU A 174 -13.46 13.90 -4.12
CA LEU A 174 -12.76 13.27 -5.24
C LEU A 174 -13.74 12.79 -6.32
N SER A 175 -14.39 13.77 -6.97
CA SER A 175 -15.48 13.53 -7.91
C SER A 175 -15.12 12.66 -9.13
N LYS A 176 -13.84 12.54 -9.50
CA LYS A 176 -13.37 11.70 -10.63
C LYS A 176 -12.82 10.34 -10.21
N LEU A 177 -12.79 10.05 -8.91
CA LEU A 177 -12.18 8.84 -8.38
C LEU A 177 -12.91 7.61 -8.95
N ALA A 178 -12.15 6.74 -9.61
CA ALA A 178 -12.62 5.51 -10.24
C ALA A 178 -12.16 4.27 -9.45
N ILE A 179 -10.96 4.31 -8.88
CA ILE A 179 -10.38 3.20 -8.12
C ILE A 179 -9.95 3.69 -6.74
N LEU A 180 -10.46 3.04 -5.70
CA LEU A 180 -10.06 3.25 -4.31
C LEU A 180 -9.70 1.92 -3.67
N LYS A 181 -8.41 1.74 -3.36
CA LYS A 181 -7.90 0.54 -2.68
C LYS A 181 -7.47 0.89 -1.26
N LEU A 182 -8.12 0.26 -0.29
CA LEU A 182 -7.96 0.45 1.15
C LEU A 182 -7.73 -0.90 1.86
N ASP A 183 -7.37 -1.94 1.13
CA ASP A 183 -7.13 -3.26 1.70
C ASP A 183 -5.96 -3.27 2.69
N GLN A 184 -6.00 -4.19 3.66
CA GLN A 184 -4.96 -4.35 4.69
C GLN A 184 -4.67 -3.05 5.45
N ASN A 185 -5.74 -2.44 5.98
CA ASN A 185 -5.68 -1.29 6.87
C ASN A 185 -6.33 -1.64 8.23
N ARG A 186 -6.65 -0.63 9.05
CA ARG A 186 -7.27 -0.80 10.38
C ARG A 186 -8.64 -0.13 10.45
N LEU A 187 -9.34 -0.02 9.33
CA LEU A 187 -10.61 0.71 9.26
C LEU A 187 -11.68 0.01 10.11
N HIS A 188 -12.20 0.71 11.11
CA HIS A 188 -13.34 0.25 11.90
C HIS A 188 -14.68 0.65 11.28
N THR A 189 -14.69 1.81 10.62
CA THR A 189 -15.84 2.35 9.91
C THR A 189 -15.39 2.95 8.58
N LEU A 190 -16.33 3.04 7.64
CA LEU A 190 -16.20 3.83 6.43
C LEU A 190 -17.20 4.97 6.53
N ASN A 191 -16.74 6.22 6.41
CA ASN A 191 -17.61 7.38 6.59
C ASN A 191 -18.64 7.51 5.45
N GLU A 192 -19.74 8.22 5.71
CA GLU A 192 -20.83 8.40 4.71
C GLU A 192 -20.40 9.25 3.49
N ASN A 193 -19.26 9.95 3.58
CA ASN A 193 -18.76 10.77 2.48
C ASN A 193 -18.21 9.94 1.32
N VAL A 194 -17.86 8.66 1.53
CA VAL A 194 -17.48 7.75 0.44
C VAL A 194 -18.55 7.69 -0.65
N GLY A 195 -19.84 7.74 -0.27
CA GLY A 195 -20.96 7.69 -1.22
C GLY A 195 -21.08 8.91 -2.14
N ARG A 196 -20.27 9.96 -1.94
CA ARG A 196 -20.18 11.10 -2.86
C ARG A 196 -19.25 10.84 -4.04
N CYS A 197 -18.42 9.80 -3.98
CA CYS A 197 -17.53 9.37 -5.08
C CYS A 197 -18.32 8.65 -6.18
N THR A 198 -19.27 9.34 -6.81
CA THR A 198 -20.26 8.73 -7.72
C THR A 198 -19.68 8.10 -9.00
N ASN A 199 -18.44 8.44 -9.36
CA ASN A 199 -17.69 7.82 -10.48
C ASN A 199 -16.88 6.58 -10.07
N LEU A 200 -16.94 6.15 -8.81
CA LEU A 200 -16.15 5.03 -8.33
C LEU A 200 -16.61 3.73 -8.99
N GLN A 201 -15.66 2.99 -9.56
CA GLN A 201 -15.85 1.74 -10.30
C GLN A 201 -15.33 0.53 -9.54
N GLU A 202 -14.26 0.69 -8.76
CA GLU A 202 -13.63 -0.35 -7.96
C GLU A 202 -13.37 0.17 -6.53
N LEU A 203 -13.91 -0.56 -5.54
CA LEU A 203 -13.66 -0.32 -4.12
C LEU A 203 -13.19 -1.62 -3.46
N VAL A 204 -11.97 -1.60 -2.93
CA VAL A 204 -11.34 -2.73 -2.25
C VAL A 204 -11.10 -2.37 -0.78
N LEU A 205 -11.70 -3.14 0.13
CA LEU A 205 -11.69 -2.95 1.58
C LEU A 205 -11.26 -4.23 2.31
N THR A 206 -10.67 -5.19 1.59
CA THR A 206 -10.24 -6.50 2.10
C THR A 206 -9.36 -6.38 3.34
N GLU A 207 -9.53 -7.24 4.34
CA GLU A 207 -8.69 -7.27 5.54
C GLU A 207 -8.66 -5.93 6.29
N ASN A 208 -9.83 -5.52 6.76
CA ASN A 208 -10.03 -4.39 7.68
C ASN A 208 -10.85 -4.86 8.90
N PHE A 209 -11.28 -3.92 9.75
CA PHE A 209 -12.08 -4.20 10.94
C PHE A 209 -13.52 -3.67 10.83
N LEU A 210 -14.06 -3.54 9.61
CA LEU A 210 -15.38 -2.98 9.37
C LEU A 210 -16.47 -3.85 10.00
N THR A 211 -17.36 -3.22 10.77
CA THR A 211 -18.54 -3.88 11.36
C THR A 211 -19.81 -3.63 10.58
N GLU A 212 -19.85 -2.54 9.83
CA GLU A 212 -20.96 -2.13 8.96
C GLU A 212 -20.43 -1.38 7.73
N LEU A 213 -21.27 -1.27 6.71
CA LEU A 213 -21.06 -0.37 5.58
C LEU A 213 -22.04 0.82 5.70
N PRO A 214 -21.62 2.05 5.38
CA PRO A 214 -22.49 3.21 5.39
C PRO A 214 -23.62 3.05 4.36
N LYS A 215 -24.79 3.60 4.63
CA LYS A 215 -25.94 3.49 3.69
C LYS A 215 -25.67 4.20 2.37
N SER A 216 -24.89 5.28 2.42
CA SER A 216 -24.43 6.02 1.25
C SER A 216 -23.60 5.18 0.26
N ILE A 217 -23.13 3.98 0.63
CA ILE A 217 -22.48 3.07 -0.32
C ILE A 217 -23.38 2.76 -1.54
N GLY A 218 -24.70 2.75 -1.34
CA GLY A 218 -25.67 2.56 -2.40
C GLY A 218 -25.74 3.71 -3.42
N ASN A 219 -25.07 4.84 -3.16
CA ASN A 219 -24.99 5.96 -4.11
C ASN A 219 -23.89 5.77 -5.17
N LEU A 220 -23.02 4.76 -5.01
CA LEU A 220 -21.94 4.43 -5.94
C LEU A 220 -22.48 3.70 -7.18
N ASN A 221 -23.23 4.43 -8.00
CA ASN A 221 -24.00 3.85 -9.11
C ASN A 221 -23.12 3.30 -10.25
N GLU A 222 -21.89 3.79 -10.38
CA GLU A 222 -20.89 3.31 -11.36
C GLU A 222 -20.04 2.15 -10.84
N LEU A 223 -20.25 1.70 -9.59
CA LEU A 223 -19.40 0.67 -8.99
C LEU A 223 -19.65 -0.68 -9.66
N THR A 224 -18.57 -1.30 -10.13
CA THR A 224 -18.57 -2.60 -10.80
C THR A 224 -17.99 -3.70 -9.92
N VAL A 225 -17.05 -3.34 -9.03
CA VAL A 225 -16.38 -4.26 -8.12
C VAL A 225 -16.41 -3.71 -6.70
N LEU A 226 -17.01 -4.48 -5.80
CA LEU A 226 -16.94 -4.24 -4.36
C LEU A 226 -16.34 -5.47 -3.69
N ASN A 227 -15.15 -5.31 -3.11
CA ASN A 227 -14.53 -6.34 -2.28
C ASN A 227 -14.46 -5.86 -0.83
N VAL A 228 -15.13 -6.57 0.09
CA VAL A 228 -15.11 -6.32 1.54
C VAL A 228 -14.79 -7.60 2.29
N ASP A 229 -13.94 -8.44 1.71
CA ASP A 229 -13.52 -9.72 2.28
C ASP A 229 -12.80 -9.52 3.63
N ARG A 230 -12.85 -10.53 4.50
CA ARG A 230 -12.09 -10.59 5.76
C ARG A 230 -12.31 -9.35 6.63
N ASN A 231 -13.59 -9.06 6.90
CA ASN A 231 -14.03 -7.99 7.80
C ASN A 231 -14.92 -8.58 8.91
N SER A 232 -15.67 -7.74 9.63
CA SER A 232 -16.57 -8.15 10.71
C SER A 232 -18.03 -7.76 10.44
N LEU A 233 -18.43 -7.65 9.17
CA LEU A 233 -19.78 -7.22 8.78
C LEU A 233 -20.85 -8.19 9.29
N ALA A 234 -21.84 -7.66 10.02
CA ALA A 234 -23.00 -8.44 10.50
C ALA A 234 -24.16 -8.42 9.50
N GLU A 235 -24.28 -7.35 8.73
CA GLU A 235 -25.28 -7.15 7.68
C GLU A 235 -24.72 -6.27 6.55
N ILE A 236 -25.44 -6.24 5.42
CA ILE A 236 -25.19 -5.34 4.29
C ILE A 236 -26.41 -4.41 4.18
N PRO A 237 -26.21 -3.09 3.99
CA PRO A 237 -27.32 -2.14 3.83
C PRO A 237 -28.21 -2.51 2.63
N VAL A 238 -29.52 -2.27 2.76
CA VAL A 238 -30.51 -2.53 1.69
C VAL A 238 -30.24 -1.67 0.46
N GLU A 239 -29.60 -0.52 0.66
CA GLU A 239 -29.16 0.42 -0.37
C GLU A 239 -28.17 -0.20 -1.37
N ILE A 240 -27.55 -1.35 -1.07
CA ILE A 240 -26.75 -2.11 -2.05
C ILE A 240 -27.54 -2.38 -3.34
N GLY A 241 -28.86 -2.54 -3.25
CA GLY A 241 -29.73 -2.77 -4.40
C GLY A 241 -29.80 -1.61 -5.40
N ASN A 242 -29.31 -0.42 -5.05
CA ASN A 242 -29.23 0.72 -5.96
C ASN A 242 -28.07 0.59 -6.96
N MET A 243 -27.06 -0.23 -6.66
CA MET A 243 -25.83 -0.36 -7.45
C MET A 243 -26.04 -1.29 -8.65
N THR A 244 -26.80 -0.82 -9.63
CA THR A 244 -27.25 -1.65 -10.78
C THR A 244 -26.13 -2.12 -11.71
N LEU A 245 -24.96 -1.47 -11.68
CA LEU A 245 -23.76 -1.84 -12.45
C LEU A 245 -22.82 -2.78 -11.69
N LEU A 246 -23.11 -3.10 -10.42
CA LEU A 246 -22.27 -3.98 -9.61
C LEU A 246 -22.18 -5.37 -10.25
N GLY A 247 -20.99 -5.76 -10.68
CA GLY A 247 -20.70 -7.00 -11.37
C GLY A 247 -20.12 -8.09 -10.47
N VAL A 248 -19.27 -7.68 -9.54
CA VAL A 248 -18.59 -8.55 -8.58
C VAL A 248 -18.81 -8.01 -7.17
N LEU A 249 -19.42 -8.83 -6.32
CA LEU A 249 -19.55 -8.57 -4.89
C LEU A 249 -18.86 -9.69 -4.11
N SER A 250 -17.78 -9.33 -3.40
CA SER A 250 -17.05 -10.26 -2.54
C SER A 250 -17.18 -9.82 -1.08
N LEU A 251 -17.71 -10.72 -0.26
CA LEU A 251 -18.01 -10.54 1.17
C LEU A 251 -17.48 -11.73 1.97
N ARG A 252 -16.45 -12.40 1.47
CA ARG A 252 -15.89 -13.61 2.07
C ARG A 252 -15.39 -13.33 3.49
N ASP A 253 -15.47 -14.33 4.37
CA ASP A 253 -14.94 -14.29 5.74
C ASP A 253 -15.46 -13.07 6.55
N ASN A 254 -16.78 -12.91 6.59
CA ASN A 254 -17.48 -11.93 7.40
C ASN A 254 -18.40 -12.62 8.44
N LYS A 255 -19.30 -11.86 9.08
CA LYS A 255 -20.23 -12.37 10.10
C LYS A 255 -21.69 -12.28 9.63
N LEU A 256 -21.94 -12.26 8.32
CA LEU A 256 -23.26 -12.04 7.75
C LEU A 256 -24.21 -13.19 8.12
N SER A 257 -25.37 -12.84 8.65
CA SER A 257 -26.43 -13.80 9.00
C SER A 257 -27.51 -13.94 7.91
N LYS A 258 -27.67 -12.89 7.10
CA LYS A 258 -28.60 -12.81 5.97
C LYS A 258 -28.06 -11.83 4.93
N LEU A 259 -28.55 -11.93 3.71
CA LEU A 259 -28.39 -10.91 2.67
C LEU A 259 -29.73 -10.19 2.45
N PRO A 260 -29.74 -8.88 2.13
CA PRO A 260 -30.97 -8.14 1.86
C PRO A 260 -31.66 -8.61 0.57
N ASN A 261 -32.99 -8.55 0.52
CA ASN A 261 -33.77 -8.91 -0.67
C ASN A 261 -33.46 -7.95 -1.84
N GLU A 262 -33.08 -6.72 -1.54
CA GLU A 262 -32.69 -5.68 -2.48
C GLU A 262 -31.44 -6.03 -3.30
N LEU A 263 -30.61 -6.99 -2.85
CA LEU A 263 -29.47 -7.47 -3.63
C LEU A 263 -29.90 -8.04 -5.00
N GLY A 264 -31.14 -8.55 -5.11
CA GLY A 264 -31.72 -8.97 -6.39
C GLY A 264 -32.00 -7.84 -7.39
N ASN A 265 -31.80 -6.58 -7.00
CA ASN A 265 -31.90 -5.42 -7.89
C ASN A 265 -30.58 -5.10 -8.61
N CYS A 266 -29.45 -5.70 -8.18
CA CYS A 266 -28.13 -5.52 -8.82
C CYS A 266 -28.06 -6.31 -10.13
N LYS A 267 -28.77 -5.86 -11.16
CA LYS A 267 -29.00 -6.61 -12.42
C LYS A 267 -27.73 -7.04 -13.15
N SER A 268 -26.63 -6.31 -12.96
CA SER A 268 -25.33 -6.65 -13.56
C SER A 268 -24.50 -7.61 -12.71
N LEU A 269 -25.00 -8.10 -11.58
CA LEU A 269 -24.25 -8.94 -10.67
C LEU A 269 -24.13 -10.36 -11.25
N HIS A 270 -22.90 -10.78 -11.51
CA HIS A 270 -22.60 -12.10 -12.06
C HIS A 270 -21.78 -12.96 -11.10
N VAL A 271 -21.04 -12.35 -10.18
CA VAL A 271 -20.20 -13.06 -9.20
C VAL A 271 -20.54 -12.57 -7.80
N LEU A 272 -20.98 -13.50 -6.97
CA LEU A 272 -21.23 -13.28 -5.55
C LEU A 272 -20.38 -14.25 -4.73
N ASP A 273 -19.46 -13.74 -3.92
CA ASP A 273 -18.74 -14.54 -2.93
C ASP A 273 -19.20 -14.17 -1.51
N VAL A 274 -19.80 -15.13 -0.83
CA VAL A 274 -20.24 -15.01 0.57
C VAL A 274 -19.73 -16.20 1.39
N SER A 275 -18.64 -16.83 0.94
CA SER A 275 -17.99 -17.93 1.68
C SER A 275 -17.50 -17.46 3.05
N GLY A 276 -17.43 -18.37 4.03
CA GLY A 276 -16.96 -18.02 5.37
C GLY A 276 -17.89 -17.12 6.20
N ASN A 277 -19.17 -17.02 5.86
CA ASN A 277 -20.19 -16.28 6.62
C ASN A 277 -21.04 -17.20 7.52
N ARG A 278 -22.20 -16.71 7.99
CA ARG A 278 -23.14 -17.40 8.89
C ARG A 278 -24.55 -17.42 8.29
N LEU A 279 -24.65 -17.47 6.97
CA LEU A 279 -25.92 -17.40 6.25
C LEU A 279 -26.75 -18.66 6.48
N GLN A 280 -28.03 -18.49 6.84
CA GLN A 280 -28.96 -19.63 6.94
C GLN A 280 -29.53 -20.04 5.58
N TYR A 281 -29.78 -19.06 4.73
CA TYR A 281 -30.33 -19.18 3.39
C TYR A 281 -29.88 -17.98 2.56
N LEU A 282 -30.13 -18.02 1.25
CA LEU A 282 -30.00 -16.87 0.36
C LEU A 282 -31.39 -16.27 0.05
N PRO A 283 -31.50 -14.95 -0.19
CA PRO A 283 -32.78 -14.33 -0.52
C PRO A 283 -33.30 -14.84 -1.87
N TYR A 284 -34.62 -15.07 -1.96
CA TYR A 284 -35.24 -15.58 -3.19
C TYR A 284 -35.06 -14.65 -4.38
N THR A 285 -34.89 -13.35 -4.15
CA THR A 285 -34.68 -12.36 -5.20
C THR A 285 -33.41 -12.56 -6.03
N LEU A 286 -32.45 -13.38 -5.58
CA LEU A 286 -31.27 -13.74 -6.41
C LEU A 286 -31.65 -14.49 -7.69
N VAL A 287 -32.85 -15.09 -7.77
CA VAL A 287 -33.35 -15.70 -9.03
C VAL A 287 -33.57 -14.67 -10.15
N ASN A 288 -33.63 -13.38 -9.81
CA ASN A 288 -33.75 -12.29 -10.78
C ASN A 288 -32.43 -11.96 -11.48
N LEU A 289 -31.31 -12.55 -11.03
CA LEU A 289 -29.96 -12.25 -11.48
C LEU A 289 -29.42 -13.36 -12.38
N GLU A 290 -28.63 -12.99 -13.38
CA GLU A 290 -27.92 -13.93 -14.25
C GLU A 290 -26.55 -14.32 -13.66
N LEU A 291 -26.57 -14.85 -12.43
CA LEU A 291 -25.36 -15.21 -11.69
C LEU A 291 -24.57 -16.31 -12.41
N LYS A 292 -23.30 -16.04 -12.67
CA LYS A 292 -22.33 -17.01 -13.23
C LYS A 292 -21.60 -17.77 -12.13
N ALA A 293 -21.43 -17.15 -10.96
CA ALA A 293 -20.80 -17.76 -9.80
C ALA A 293 -21.44 -17.28 -8.49
N VAL A 294 -21.68 -18.22 -7.59
CA VAL A 294 -22.08 -18.00 -6.20
C VAL A 294 -21.21 -18.91 -5.31
N TRP A 295 -20.28 -18.31 -4.57
CA TRP A 295 -19.40 -19.02 -3.66
C TRP A 295 -19.95 -18.99 -2.24
N LEU A 296 -20.20 -20.18 -1.67
CA LEU A 296 -20.70 -20.35 -0.30
C LEU A 296 -19.66 -21.00 0.63
N SER A 297 -18.59 -21.56 0.09
CA SER A 297 -17.51 -22.23 0.83
C SER A 297 -16.20 -22.16 0.06
N GLU A 298 -15.06 -22.09 0.77
CA GLU A 298 -13.72 -22.02 0.17
C GLU A 298 -13.37 -23.25 -0.69
N ASN A 299 -13.87 -24.43 -0.30
CA ASN A 299 -13.57 -25.71 -0.95
C ASN A 299 -14.66 -26.15 -1.95
N GLN A 300 -15.45 -25.20 -2.45
CA GLN A 300 -16.52 -25.48 -3.40
C GLN A 300 -15.95 -25.86 -4.78
N ALA A 301 -16.38 -26.98 -5.34
CA ALA A 301 -15.81 -27.51 -6.60
C ALA A 301 -16.35 -26.85 -7.88
N GLN A 302 -17.53 -26.25 -7.82
CA GLN A 302 -18.20 -25.61 -8.97
C GLN A 302 -18.61 -24.19 -8.61
N PRO A 303 -18.49 -23.21 -9.52
CA PRO A 303 -18.80 -21.82 -9.23
C PRO A 303 -20.28 -21.56 -8.99
N LEU A 304 -21.20 -22.35 -9.57
CA LEU A 304 -22.65 -22.17 -9.41
C LEU A 304 -23.31 -23.48 -8.99
N LEU A 305 -24.10 -23.41 -7.92
CA LEU A 305 -24.83 -24.55 -7.38
C LEU A 305 -26.29 -24.52 -7.83
N THR A 306 -26.94 -25.68 -7.80
CA THR A 306 -28.40 -25.76 -7.98
C THR A 306 -29.09 -25.43 -6.65
N PHE A 307 -29.84 -24.33 -6.63
CA PHE A 307 -30.62 -23.92 -5.47
C PHE A 307 -32.03 -24.53 -5.46
N GLN A 308 -32.55 -24.79 -4.27
CA GLN A 308 -33.94 -25.19 -4.04
C GLN A 308 -34.70 -24.01 -3.44
N THR A 309 -35.97 -23.85 -3.81
CA THR A 309 -36.87 -22.89 -3.16
C THR A 309 -37.49 -23.54 -1.95
N ASP A 310 -37.27 -22.93 -0.79
CA ASP A 310 -37.89 -23.30 0.48
C ASP A 310 -38.66 -22.11 1.06
N ARG A 311 -39.35 -22.31 2.18
CA ARG A 311 -40.09 -21.26 2.88
C ARG A 311 -39.54 -21.10 4.29
N ASP A 312 -39.07 -19.90 4.62
CA ASP A 312 -38.63 -19.58 5.97
C ASP A 312 -39.83 -19.68 6.94
N GLU A 313 -39.74 -20.53 7.95
CA GLU A 313 -40.81 -20.79 8.91
C GLU A 313 -41.13 -19.56 9.77
N THR A 314 -40.17 -18.65 9.95
CA THR A 314 -40.32 -17.48 10.82
C THR A 314 -40.99 -16.31 10.09
N THR A 315 -40.53 -15.99 8.88
CA THR A 315 -41.04 -14.88 8.08
C THR A 315 -42.15 -15.30 7.12
N GLY A 316 -42.21 -16.58 6.75
CA GLY A 316 -43.11 -17.11 5.73
C GLY A 316 -42.71 -16.74 4.30
N GLU A 317 -41.52 -16.16 4.09
CA GLU A 317 -41.00 -15.77 2.78
C GLU A 317 -40.36 -16.96 2.06
N ASN A 318 -40.34 -16.91 0.72
CA ASN A 318 -39.58 -17.86 -0.07
C ASN A 318 -38.09 -17.53 0.06
N VAL A 319 -37.26 -18.56 0.18
CA VAL A 319 -35.80 -18.46 0.31
C VAL A 319 -35.12 -19.49 -0.58
N LEU A 320 -33.83 -19.30 -0.84
CA LEU A 320 -33.00 -20.26 -1.58
C LEU A 320 -32.10 -21.02 -0.62
N THR A 321 -32.15 -22.34 -0.69
CA THR A 321 -31.33 -23.25 0.12
C THR A 321 -30.53 -24.19 -0.78
N CYS A 322 -29.43 -24.73 -0.25
CA CYS A 322 -28.67 -25.81 -0.86
C CYS A 322 -27.93 -26.58 0.24
N PHE A 323 -27.21 -27.64 -0.10
CA PHE A 323 -26.51 -28.48 0.89
C PHE A 323 -25.36 -27.76 1.64
N LEU A 324 -24.94 -26.57 1.19
CA LEU A 324 -23.96 -25.72 1.89
C LEU A 324 -24.59 -24.70 2.86
N LEU A 325 -25.92 -24.70 2.98
CA LEU A 325 -26.68 -23.82 3.86
C LEU A 325 -27.44 -24.65 4.91
N PRO A 326 -27.49 -24.24 6.19
CA PRO A 326 -26.86 -23.04 6.76
C PRO A 326 -25.33 -23.14 6.81
N GLN A 327 -24.65 -22.01 6.64
CA GLN A 327 -23.20 -21.91 6.86
C GLN A 327 -22.91 -22.06 8.36
N LEU A 328 -22.23 -23.14 8.72
CA LEU A 328 -21.84 -23.40 10.10
C LEU A 328 -20.62 -22.57 10.47
N SER A 329 -20.59 -22.10 11.72
CA SER A 329 -19.38 -21.52 12.31
C SER A 329 -18.28 -22.57 12.34
N TYR A 330 -17.01 -22.18 12.14
CA TYR A 330 -15.86 -23.11 12.23
C TYR A 330 -15.82 -23.89 13.55
N THR A 331 -16.31 -23.29 14.65
CA THR A 331 -16.43 -23.93 15.98
C THR A 331 -17.59 -24.94 16.12
N GLN A 332 -18.44 -25.08 15.10
CA GLN A 332 -19.60 -25.96 15.08
C GLN A 332 -19.51 -27.04 13.99
N GLN A 333 -18.38 -27.15 13.29
CA GLN A 333 -18.12 -28.34 12.49
C GLN A 333 -17.95 -29.52 13.45
N PRO A 334 -18.74 -30.59 13.33
CA PRO A 334 -18.53 -31.77 14.14
C PRO A 334 -17.17 -32.35 13.76
N GLU A 335 -16.21 -32.28 14.68
CA GLU A 335 -15.08 -33.20 14.64
C GLU A 335 -15.67 -34.61 14.53
N LEU A 336 -15.24 -35.36 13.54
CA LEU A 336 -15.65 -36.75 13.35
C LEU A 336 -15.20 -37.54 14.58
N ASP A 337 -16.12 -37.69 15.54
CA ASP A 337 -15.98 -38.44 16.77
C ASP A 337 -15.77 -39.93 16.43
N HIS A 338 -14.53 -40.32 16.16
CA HIS A 338 -14.10 -41.71 16.23
C HIS A 338 -13.93 -42.06 17.70
N THR A 339 -15.06 -42.37 18.33
CA THR A 339 -15.12 -43.03 19.63
C THR A 339 -14.39 -44.37 19.57
N SER A 340 -13.34 -44.50 20.36
CA SER A 340 -12.93 -45.77 20.96
C SER A 340 -12.32 -45.46 22.32
N GLU A 341 -13.02 -45.92 23.35
CA GLU A 341 -12.68 -45.80 24.76
C GLU A 341 -11.23 -46.22 25.03
N VAL A 342 -10.50 -45.40 25.79
CA VAL A 342 -9.86 -45.74 27.08
C VAL A 342 -9.04 -44.54 27.57
N GLY A 343 -9.31 -44.09 28.80
CA GLY A 343 -8.28 -43.45 29.64
C GLY A 343 -8.34 -41.93 29.79
N SER A 344 -9.14 -41.49 30.76
CA SER A 344 -9.03 -40.23 31.53
C SER A 344 -7.61 -39.62 31.60
N VAL A 345 -7.42 -38.39 31.09
CA VAL A 345 -6.72 -37.30 31.79
C VAL A 345 -7.33 -35.96 31.39
N THR A 346 -7.80 -35.24 32.40
CA THR A 346 -8.26 -33.83 32.37
C THR A 346 -7.18 -32.88 31.87
N TRP A 347 -7.48 -32.09 30.83
CA TRP A 347 -6.75 -30.86 30.52
C TRP A 347 -7.77 -29.74 30.29
N PHE A 348 -8.12 -29.04 31.37
CA PHE A 348 -8.71 -27.71 31.28
C PHE A 348 -7.66 -26.78 30.65
N ARG A 349 -7.99 -26.14 29.51
CA ARG A 349 -7.25 -24.97 29.06
C ARG A 349 -8.21 -23.94 28.48
N ASP A 350 -8.54 -22.98 29.35
CA ASP A 350 -9.20 -21.72 29.04
C ASP A 350 -8.53 -21.03 27.84
N HIS A 351 -9.32 -20.72 26.81
CA HIS A 351 -8.93 -19.78 25.76
C HIS A 351 -9.73 -18.50 25.96
N ARG A 352 -9.21 -17.63 26.83
CA ARG A 352 -9.60 -16.22 26.85
C ARG A 352 -8.95 -15.52 25.65
N PHE A 353 -9.79 -14.81 24.92
CA PHE A 353 -9.43 -13.70 24.04
C PHE A 353 -8.34 -12.84 24.69
N ASN A 354 -7.21 -12.67 24.00
CA ASN A 354 -6.27 -11.60 24.31
C ASN A 354 -6.02 -10.80 23.03
N SER A 355 -6.30 -9.51 23.11
CA SER A 355 -6.09 -8.51 22.08
C SER A 355 -4.61 -8.41 21.72
N GLN A 356 -4.33 -8.52 20.43
CA GLN A 356 -3.00 -8.43 19.83
C GLN A 356 -2.52 -6.97 19.85
N SER A 357 -2.06 -6.49 21.01
CA SER A 357 -1.42 -5.17 21.13
C SER A 357 -0.31 -5.12 22.18
N GLN A 358 0.13 -6.25 22.74
CA GLN A 358 1.19 -6.27 23.78
C GLN A 358 2.34 -7.26 23.52
N GLU A 359 2.39 -7.90 22.35
CA GLU A 359 3.43 -8.89 22.02
C GLU A 359 4.48 -8.38 21.02
N LEU A 360 4.37 -7.11 20.60
CA LEU A 360 5.35 -6.43 19.75
C LEU A 360 6.50 -5.75 20.54
N ASP A 361 6.33 -5.52 21.85
CA ASP A 361 7.35 -4.84 22.67
C ASP A 361 8.33 -5.77 23.41
N ARG A 362 8.14 -7.10 23.35
CA ARG A 362 9.03 -8.07 24.03
C ARG A 362 10.07 -8.76 23.15
N ILE A 363 10.01 -8.55 21.83
CA ILE A 363 10.95 -9.18 20.87
C ILE A 363 12.08 -8.22 20.45
N ARG A 364 12.19 -7.04 21.10
CA ARG A 364 13.23 -6.04 20.78
C ARG A 364 14.48 -6.06 21.67
N GLU A 365 14.52 -6.91 22.71
CA GLU A 365 15.63 -6.92 23.69
C GLU A 365 16.37 -8.26 23.86
N SER A 366 16.22 -9.23 22.95
CA SER A 366 17.04 -10.45 23.03
C SER A 366 17.41 -11.05 21.68
N SER A 367 18.38 -10.46 21.00
CA SER A 367 19.18 -11.20 20.00
C SER A 367 20.54 -10.53 19.76
N VAL A 368 21.47 -10.81 20.67
CA VAL A 368 22.91 -10.80 20.36
C VAL A 368 23.41 -12.24 20.46
N SER A 369 23.97 -12.72 19.35
CA SER A 369 24.90 -13.85 19.18
C SER A 369 24.37 -15.30 19.28
N ARG A 370 24.35 -16.02 18.15
CA ARG A 370 25.35 -17.08 17.81
C ARG A 370 24.95 -17.91 16.57
N ASP A 371 25.95 -18.15 15.72
CA ASP A 371 25.93 -18.99 14.52
C ASP A 371 25.94 -20.52 14.82
N ARG A 372 25.24 -21.32 13.98
CA ARG A 372 25.75 -22.39 13.09
C ARG A 372 24.74 -23.55 12.83
N ASP A 373 24.49 -23.75 11.53
CA ASP A 373 24.29 -24.98 10.73
C ASP A 373 23.42 -26.15 11.23
N SER A 374 22.30 -26.42 10.53
CA SER A 374 21.93 -27.76 9.99
C SER A 374 20.66 -27.68 9.14
N ASP A 375 20.68 -28.42 8.02
CA ASP A 375 19.72 -28.48 6.90
C ASP A 375 18.29 -28.97 7.20
N ASP A 376 17.41 -28.58 6.26
CA ASP A 376 16.15 -29.19 5.78
C ASP A 376 14.96 -29.36 6.74
N ASP A 377 13.94 -28.49 6.62
CA ASP A 377 12.56 -28.94 6.38
C ASP A 377 11.67 -27.87 5.73
N TRP A 378 10.69 -28.35 4.99
CA TRP A 378 9.83 -27.69 4.03
C TRP A 378 8.77 -26.77 4.64
N GLU A 379 8.56 -25.58 4.07
CA GLU A 379 7.22 -24.95 4.04
C GLU A 379 7.07 -23.95 2.88
N GLU A 380 6.42 -24.43 1.82
CA GLU A 380 5.87 -23.66 0.71
C GLU A 380 4.34 -23.82 0.79
N LYS A 381 3.62 -22.73 1.17
CA LYS A 381 2.17 -22.48 1.11
C LYS A 381 1.94 -21.16 1.89
N GLU A 382 1.28 -20.11 1.42
CA GLU A 382 0.19 -19.98 0.46
C GLU A 382 0.37 -18.70 -0.36
N ALA A 383 0.51 -18.84 -1.68
CA ALA A 383 0.23 -17.75 -2.59
C ALA A 383 -1.29 -17.70 -2.80
N SER A 384 -1.93 -16.65 -2.30
CA SER A 384 -3.35 -16.35 -2.50
C SER A 384 -3.71 -16.40 -3.98
N ARG A 385 -4.43 -17.46 -4.37
CA ARG A 385 -4.93 -17.69 -5.71
C ARG A 385 -6.22 -16.90 -5.93
N THR A 386 -6.11 -15.66 -6.39
CA THR A 386 -7.19 -15.02 -7.15
C THR A 386 -7.12 -15.51 -8.59
N HIS A 387 -7.89 -16.57 -8.91
CA HIS A 387 -7.93 -17.10 -10.27
C HIS A 387 -8.74 -16.17 -11.18
N SER A 388 -8.05 -15.48 -12.08
CA SER A 388 -8.60 -14.72 -13.20
C SER A 388 -9.49 -15.62 -14.09
N VAL A 389 -10.79 -15.33 -14.16
CA VAL A 389 -11.71 -15.97 -15.11
C VAL A 389 -11.53 -15.28 -16.46
N LYS A 390 -10.93 -15.96 -17.44
CA LYS A 390 -10.87 -15.50 -18.83
C LYS A 390 -12.01 -16.11 -19.63
N PHE A 391 -12.87 -15.26 -20.19
CA PHE A 391 -13.81 -15.62 -21.24
C PHE A 391 -13.17 -15.37 -22.61
N THR A 392 -13.36 -16.29 -23.53
CA THR A 392 -13.00 -16.17 -24.94
C THR A 392 -14.28 -16.12 -25.75
N GLU A 393 -14.51 -15.00 -26.45
CA GLU A 393 -15.53 -14.89 -27.49
C GLU A 393 -14.82 -14.67 -28.84
N ASP A 394 -15.15 -15.53 -29.80
CA ASP A 394 -14.73 -15.43 -31.19
C ASP A 394 -15.55 -14.34 -31.90
N VAL A 395 -14.88 -13.29 -32.38
CA VAL A 395 -15.37 -12.46 -33.50
C VAL A 395 -14.20 -12.18 -34.45
N SER A 396 -14.42 -12.55 -35.72
CA SER A 396 -13.46 -12.52 -36.82
C SER A 396 -13.24 -11.13 -37.42
N GLU A 397 -11.96 -10.80 -37.60
CA GLU A 397 -11.29 -9.99 -38.63
C GLU A 397 -11.72 -8.53 -38.91
N ALA A 398 -10.93 -7.58 -38.39
CA ALA A 398 -10.35 -6.47 -39.16
C ALA A 398 -9.01 -6.03 -38.53
N ARG A 399 -7.96 -5.92 -39.36
CA ARG A 399 -6.58 -5.68 -38.95
C ARG A 399 -6.32 -4.23 -38.56
N GLU A 400 -6.07 -3.98 -37.27
CA GLU A 400 -5.12 -3.00 -36.75
C GLU A 400 -4.48 -3.60 -35.50
N THR A 401 -3.16 -3.59 -35.37
CA THR A 401 -2.43 -4.23 -34.26
C THR A 401 -2.56 -3.42 -32.97
N PRO A 402 -3.13 -3.95 -31.87
CA PRO A 402 -3.05 -3.30 -30.57
C PRO A 402 -1.99 -4.01 -29.71
N PHE A 403 -0.99 -3.25 -29.26
CA PHE A 403 -0.16 -3.69 -28.13
C PHE A 403 -1.06 -3.78 -26.89
N VAL A 404 -1.49 -5.00 -26.55
CA VAL A 404 -2.20 -5.29 -25.31
C VAL A 404 -1.16 -5.47 -24.21
N ARG A 405 -1.14 -4.55 -23.23
CA ARG A 405 -0.30 -4.65 -22.02
C ARG A 405 -0.77 -5.82 -21.17
N GLN A 406 0.12 -6.78 -20.90
CA GLN A 406 -0.05 -7.74 -19.81
C GLN A 406 0.69 -7.20 -18.58
N ASN A 407 0.18 -7.46 -17.38
CA ASN A 407 0.85 -7.09 -16.13
C ASN A 407 2.31 -7.59 -16.15
N THR A 408 3.24 -6.68 -15.92
CA THR A 408 4.66 -6.99 -15.78
C THR A 408 4.83 -7.83 -14.50
N PRO A 409 5.37 -9.06 -14.58
CA PRO A 409 5.61 -9.87 -13.38
C PRO A 409 6.63 -9.20 -12.46
N HIS A 410 6.49 -9.41 -11.15
CA HIS A 410 7.36 -8.85 -10.12
C HIS A 410 8.86 -9.19 -10.37
N PRO A 411 9.83 -8.29 -10.16
CA PRO A 411 11.26 -8.51 -10.49
C PRO A 411 11.88 -9.76 -9.83
N LYS A 412 11.44 -10.12 -8.62
CA LYS A 412 11.81 -11.38 -7.96
C LYS A 412 11.35 -12.62 -8.75
N GLU A 413 10.18 -12.60 -9.37
CA GLU A 413 9.67 -13.68 -10.22
C GLU A 413 10.42 -13.77 -11.56
N LEU A 414 10.83 -12.63 -12.12
CA LEU A 414 11.68 -12.55 -13.31
C LEU A 414 13.07 -13.12 -13.04
N LYS A 415 13.68 -12.81 -11.89
CA LYS A 415 14.96 -13.39 -11.44
C LYS A 415 14.84 -14.90 -11.20
N LEU A 416 13.76 -15.36 -10.54
CA LEU A 416 13.50 -16.79 -10.33
C LEU A 416 13.27 -17.55 -11.65
N LYS A 417 12.52 -16.99 -12.60
CA LYS A 417 12.34 -17.55 -13.95
C LYS A 417 13.64 -17.58 -14.75
N ALA A 418 14.43 -16.52 -14.71
CA ALA A 418 15.71 -16.44 -15.40
C ALA A 418 16.71 -17.46 -14.85
N HIS A 419 16.77 -17.62 -13.53
CA HIS A 419 17.63 -18.61 -12.87
C HIS A 419 17.23 -20.05 -13.25
N LYS A 420 15.92 -20.34 -13.32
CA LYS A 420 15.39 -21.65 -13.72
C LYS A 420 15.61 -21.97 -15.20
N LEU A 421 15.64 -20.96 -16.07
CA LEU A 421 15.96 -21.09 -17.49
C LEU A 421 17.47 -21.30 -17.77
N LEU A 422 18.34 -20.75 -16.91
CA LEU A 422 19.80 -20.87 -17.04
C LEU A 422 20.36 -22.12 -16.37
N ALA A 423 19.73 -22.63 -15.30
CA ALA A 423 20.15 -23.86 -14.61
C ALA A 423 19.83 -25.16 -15.38
N GLY A 424 19.04 -25.10 -16.46
CA GLY A 424 18.65 -26.24 -17.28
C GLY A 424 19.61 -26.61 -18.42
N ARG A 425 20.77 -25.95 -18.55
CA ARG A 425 21.76 -26.26 -19.60
C ARG A 425 23.16 -26.46 -19.04
N SER A 426 23.46 -27.71 -18.71
CA SER A 426 24.83 -28.24 -18.68
C SER A 426 24.99 -29.28 -19.80
N PRO A 427 26.13 -29.34 -20.51
CA PRO A 427 26.23 -30.01 -21.80
C PRO A 427 27.03 -31.30 -21.72
N GLU A 428 26.44 -32.47 -21.96
CA GLU A 428 27.21 -33.66 -22.33
C GLU A 428 26.49 -34.57 -23.34
N GLN A 429 27.27 -34.97 -24.34
CA GLN A 429 27.12 -36.09 -25.28
C GLN A 429 26.14 -35.95 -26.46
N ASN A 430 26.68 -35.48 -27.59
CA ASN A 430 26.39 -36.10 -28.88
C ASN A 430 27.64 -36.08 -29.78
N GLN A 431 28.25 -37.24 -30.00
CA GLN A 431 29.20 -37.47 -31.11
C GLN A 431 28.54 -38.46 -32.08
N GLN A 432 28.08 -37.94 -33.21
CA GLN A 432 28.00 -38.70 -34.45
C GLN A 432 29.09 -38.20 -35.41
N SER A 433 29.70 -39.20 -36.03
CA SER A 433 30.78 -39.23 -37.01
C SER A 433 30.58 -38.38 -38.26
N ALA A 434 31.68 -37.76 -38.73
CA ALA A 434 32.21 -37.77 -40.11
C ALA A 434 33.23 -36.61 -40.26
N THR A 435 34.55 -36.83 -40.17
CA THR A 435 35.49 -37.09 -41.29
C THR A 435 35.42 -36.08 -42.45
N HIS A 436 36.33 -35.10 -42.50
CA HIS A 436 37.46 -35.01 -43.45
C HIS A 436 38.06 -33.59 -43.54
N GLU A 437 39.39 -33.55 -43.43
CA GLU A 437 40.36 -32.73 -44.17
C GLU A 437 40.31 -31.18 -44.15
N ALA A 438 41.34 -30.60 -43.52
CA ALA A 438 42.00 -29.36 -43.94
C ALA A 438 43.13 -29.71 -44.94
N PRO A 439 43.60 -28.81 -45.83
CA PRO A 439 44.45 -27.65 -45.45
C PRO A 439 44.21 -26.42 -46.38
N THR A 440 44.81 -25.22 -46.33
CA THR A 440 46.19 -24.75 -46.08
C THR A 440 46.20 -23.20 -46.08
N THR A 441 47.05 -22.61 -45.21
CA THR A 441 47.97 -21.44 -45.38
C THR A 441 47.52 -20.02 -45.80
N ASN A 442 47.76 -19.05 -44.91
CA ASN A 442 48.65 -17.85 -45.04
C ASN A 442 48.39 -16.95 -43.79
N GLY A 443 49.32 -16.46 -42.96
CA GLY A 443 50.78 -16.40 -42.96
C GLY A 443 51.31 -14.96 -43.03
N MET A 444 51.48 -14.27 -41.88
CA MET A 444 52.54 -13.26 -41.52
C MET A 444 52.06 -12.36 -40.34
N VAL A 445 52.60 -12.43 -39.10
CA VAL A 445 53.93 -12.02 -38.55
C VAL A 445 54.02 -10.48 -38.42
N THR A 446 54.15 -9.85 -37.24
CA THR A 446 55.36 -9.74 -36.37
C THR A 446 55.04 -9.35 -34.90
N SER A 447 56.05 -9.60 -34.05
CA SER A 447 56.04 -9.78 -32.58
C SER A 447 56.62 -8.55 -31.80
N PRO A 448 57.17 -8.66 -30.56
CA PRO A 448 56.58 -8.10 -29.33
C PRO A 448 57.57 -7.20 -28.52
N LEU A 449 57.20 -6.76 -27.32
CA LEU A 449 58.15 -6.36 -26.26
C LEU A 449 57.62 -6.73 -24.86
N GLU A 450 58.36 -7.59 -24.18
CA GLU A 450 58.32 -7.87 -22.74
C GLU A 450 59.10 -6.79 -21.96
N VAL A 451 58.67 -6.45 -20.74
CA VAL A 451 59.58 -6.10 -19.63
C VAL A 451 59.03 -6.69 -18.33
N THR A 452 59.89 -7.42 -17.64
CA THR A 452 59.76 -8.11 -16.34
C THR A 452 59.87 -7.15 -15.12
N PRO A 453 59.56 -7.62 -13.90
CA PRO A 453 59.29 -6.77 -12.73
C PRO A 453 60.52 -6.50 -11.86
N THR A 454 60.49 -5.42 -11.08
CA THR A 454 61.43 -5.16 -9.98
C THR A 454 60.72 -5.17 -8.64
N THR A 455 61.14 -6.13 -7.82
CA THR A 455 61.00 -6.25 -6.37
C THR A 455 61.66 -5.11 -5.61
N GLU A 456 61.02 -4.60 -4.55
CA GLU A 456 61.72 -4.08 -3.37
C GLU A 456 60.87 -4.32 -2.11
N THR A 457 61.45 -5.12 -1.21
CA THR A 457 61.00 -5.48 0.13
C THR A 457 61.78 -4.66 1.16
N LEU A 458 61.10 -4.01 2.12
CA LEU A 458 61.67 -3.70 3.45
C LEU A 458 60.53 -3.67 4.50
N GLU A 459 60.62 -4.56 5.50
CA GLU A 459 59.82 -4.56 6.74
C GLU A 459 60.56 -3.79 7.89
N PRO A 460 60.17 -3.87 9.19
CA PRO A 460 59.82 -2.69 9.99
C PRO A 460 60.79 -2.44 11.16
N VAL A 461 60.62 -1.33 11.88
CA VAL A 461 61.34 -1.08 13.14
C VAL A 461 60.35 -0.72 14.25
N GLU A 462 60.26 -1.61 15.24
CA GLU A 462 59.76 -1.38 16.60
C GLU A 462 60.87 -0.77 17.47
N THR A 463 60.50 0.10 18.43
CA THR A 463 61.10 0.25 19.78
C THR A 463 60.19 1.15 20.62
N GLN A 464 59.45 0.63 21.60
CA GLN A 464 59.78 0.48 23.05
C GLN A 464 59.79 1.79 23.88
N SER A 465 58.82 1.88 24.81
CA SER A 465 58.82 2.61 26.11
C SER A 465 59.67 1.84 27.16
N PRO A 466 59.80 2.21 28.48
CA PRO A 466 59.31 3.34 29.30
C PRO A 466 60.46 3.92 30.21
N PRO A 467 60.28 4.59 31.40
CA PRO A 467 59.73 4.00 32.65
C PRO A 467 58.88 4.93 33.58
N GLU A 468 58.33 4.27 34.62
CA GLU A 468 57.46 4.68 35.74
C GLU A 468 58.07 5.66 36.77
N VAL A 469 57.24 6.16 37.72
CA VAL A 469 57.46 6.09 39.20
C VAL A 469 56.24 6.56 40.04
N THR A 470 55.81 5.67 40.94
CA THR A 470 55.10 5.77 42.27
C THR A 470 53.71 6.42 42.39
N LYS A 471 52.65 5.70 42.79
CA LYS A 471 52.24 5.18 44.14
C LYS A 471 51.90 6.27 45.16
N ASP A 472 50.63 6.32 45.60
CA ASP A 472 50.24 6.06 47.00
C ASP A 472 48.72 5.94 47.16
N GLU A 473 48.35 5.18 48.20
CA GLU A 473 47.06 4.58 48.52
C GLU A 473 46.21 5.42 49.51
N GLU A 474 44.92 5.06 49.56
CA GLU A 474 44.06 4.90 50.75
C GLU A 474 43.24 6.04 51.40
N ASN A 475 41.98 5.65 51.66
CA ASN A 475 41.04 5.94 52.76
C ASN A 475 40.06 7.13 52.71
N ASP A 476 38.82 6.79 52.34
CA ASP A 476 37.64 6.58 53.22
C ASP A 476 37.30 7.66 54.27
N HIS A 477 36.13 8.31 54.12
CA HIS A 477 35.18 8.53 55.23
C HIS A 477 33.81 9.07 54.75
N GLN A 478 32.76 8.37 55.21
CA GLN A 478 31.37 8.82 55.31
C GLN A 478 31.22 9.94 56.34
N THR A 479 30.28 10.86 56.12
CA THR A 479 29.32 11.29 57.16
C THR A 479 28.09 12.00 56.57
N GLN A 480 26.93 11.63 57.11
CA GLN A 480 25.61 12.25 56.96
C GLN A 480 25.46 13.47 57.88
N GLU A 481 24.52 14.38 57.53
CA GLU A 481 23.47 15.03 58.36
C GLU A 481 22.94 16.26 57.56
N ARG A 482 21.65 16.33 57.15
CA ARG A 482 20.46 16.86 57.87
C ARG A 482 20.72 18.22 58.53
N GLU A 483 19.89 19.26 58.47
CA GLU A 483 18.51 19.52 58.03
C GLU A 483 18.28 21.07 58.09
N SER A 484 17.09 21.52 57.65
CA SER A 484 16.44 22.85 57.88
C SER A 484 16.90 24.05 57.02
N SER A 485 16.03 24.97 56.55
CA SER A 485 14.56 25.07 56.43
C SER A 485 14.27 26.34 55.59
N ASP A 486 13.01 26.48 55.14
CA ASP A 486 12.27 27.73 54.84
C ASP A 486 11.83 28.00 53.38
N GLY A 487 10.50 28.19 53.25
CA GLY A 487 9.80 29.00 52.22
C GLY A 487 9.12 28.19 51.10
N GLU A 488 7.92 27.63 51.28
CA GLU A 488 6.57 28.21 51.07
C GLU A 488 6.20 28.65 49.63
N ASN A 489 5.19 27.95 49.11
CA ASN A 489 4.08 28.32 48.20
C ASN A 489 4.37 28.74 46.74
N ASP A 490 3.89 27.92 45.79
CA ASP A 490 3.16 28.37 44.59
C ASP A 490 2.35 27.22 43.99
N GLU A 491 1.06 27.13 44.36
CA GLU A 491 0.00 26.51 43.57
C GLU A 491 -1.10 27.58 43.47
N ASN A 492 -1.24 28.23 42.30
CA ASN A 492 -2.45 28.90 41.79
C ASN A 492 -2.09 29.81 40.59
N GLU A 493 -1.87 29.24 39.40
CA GLU A 493 -1.87 30.03 38.16
C GLU A 493 -2.79 29.49 37.05
N ASP A 494 -3.43 28.32 37.21
CA ASP A 494 -4.25 27.73 36.13
C ASP A 494 -5.76 28.04 36.19
N SER A 495 -6.26 28.81 37.18
CA SER A 495 -7.70 29.09 37.30
C SER A 495 -8.18 30.36 36.59
N ASP A 496 -7.31 31.35 36.43
CA ASP A 496 -7.71 32.68 35.93
C ASP A 496 -7.73 32.75 34.39
N GLU A 497 -6.96 31.89 33.72
CA GLU A 497 -6.93 31.82 32.25
C GLU A 497 -8.16 31.10 31.68
N LEU A 498 -8.74 30.14 32.42
CA LEU A 498 -9.95 29.42 32.03
C LEU A 498 -11.24 30.27 32.17
N GLU A 499 -11.29 31.21 33.12
CA GLU A 499 -12.42 32.13 33.26
C GLU A 499 -12.41 33.27 32.22
N ALA A 500 -11.22 33.65 31.73
CA ALA A 500 -11.08 34.67 30.69
C ALA A 500 -11.52 34.15 29.30
N ILE A 501 -11.31 32.86 29.01
CA ILE A 501 -11.72 32.23 27.75
C ILE A 501 -13.24 32.05 27.68
N LYS A 502 -13.88 31.61 28.77
CA LYS A 502 -15.35 31.46 28.83
C LYS A 502 -16.12 32.79 28.71
N LYS A 503 -15.53 33.91 29.14
CA LYS A 503 -16.13 35.25 28.98
C LYS A 503 -16.00 35.81 27.57
N ARG A 504 -15.03 35.34 26.77
CA ARG A 504 -14.88 35.72 25.35
C ARG A 504 -15.85 34.94 24.46
N GLU A 505 -16.04 33.65 24.71
CA GLU A 505 -17.00 32.83 23.95
C GLU A 505 -18.45 33.29 24.14
N GLN A 506 -18.84 33.71 25.35
CA GLN A 506 -20.20 34.25 25.60
C GLN A 506 -20.45 35.65 25.02
N GLN A 507 -19.40 36.40 24.65
CA GLN A 507 -19.54 37.71 23.99
C GLN A 507 -19.61 37.60 22.46
N GLU A 508 -19.12 36.50 21.88
CA GLU A 508 -19.20 36.26 20.43
C GLU A 508 -20.55 35.64 20.03
N GLU A 509 -21.14 34.75 20.86
CA GLU A 509 -22.50 34.22 20.62
C GLU A 509 -23.59 35.31 20.66
N HIS A 510 -23.44 36.33 21.52
CA HIS A 510 -24.42 37.42 21.60
C HIS A 510 -24.31 38.45 20.46
N LYS A 511 -23.24 38.38 19.65
CA LYS A 511 -23.02 39.29 18.53
C LYS A 511 -23.51 38.70 17.20
N THR A 512 -23.57 37.38 17.09
CA THR A 512 -24.14 36.67 15.93
C THR A 512 -25.67 36.67 15.91
N ASP A 513 -26.32 36.68 17.08
CA ASP A 513 -27.79 36.74 17.18
C ASP A 513 -28.38 38.13 16.82
N GLU A 514 -27.59 39.21 16.90
CA GLU A 514 -28.04 40.56 16.51
C GLU A 514 -27.86 40.86 15.01
N GLU A 515 -27.02 40.10 14.28
CA GLU A 515 -26.84 40.26 12.83
C GLU A 515 -27.86 39.45 12.00
N GLU A 516 -28.38 38.33 12.50
CA GLU A 516 -29.45 37.57 11.82
C GLU A 516 -30.85 38.23 11.91
N ALA A 517 -31.07 39.16 12.85
CA ALA A 517 -32.36 39.82 13.02
C ALA A 517 -32.60 41.04 12.09
N VAL A 518 -31.60 41.46 11.30
CA VAL A 518 -31.67 42.66 10.45
C VAL A 518 -31.99 42.35 8.98
N ASP A 519 -31.74 41.13 8.51
CA ASP A 519 -32.00 40.74 7.12
C ASP A 519 -33.45 40.31 6.84
N ASP A 520 -34.22 39.93 7.86
CA ASP A 520 -35.61 39.44 7.70
C ASP A 520 -36.68 40.55 7.61
N VAL A 521 -36.29 41.84 7.56
CA VAL A 521 -37.22 42.99 7.50
C VAL A 521 -37.29 43.66 6.12
N LEU A 522 -36.48 43.25 5.14
CA LEU A 522 -36.38 43.95 3.84
C LEU A 522 -37.10 43.31 2.64
N ASP A 523 -37.64 42.09 2.74
CA ASP A 523 -38.30 41.42 1.59
C ASP A 523 -39.84 41.44 1.59
N GLY A 524 -40.45 42.26 2.45
CA GLY A 524 -41.89 42.20 2.71
C GLY A 524 -42.71 43.43 2.35
N LYS A 525 -42.41 44.22 1.30
CA LYS A 525 -43.28 45.37 0.95
C LYS A 525 -43.05 45.98 -0.45
N PHE A 526 -43.47 45.32 -1.54
CA PHE A 526 -43.78 46.03 -2.80
C PHE A 526 -44.66 45.21 -3.76
N ILE A 527 -45.95 44.97 -3.41
CA ILE A 527 -47.02 44.74 -4.40
C ILE A 527 -48.34 45.29 -3.85
N ASN A 528 -48.76 46.49 -4.29
CA ASN A 528 -50.13 46.81 -4.75
C ASN A 528 -50.38 48.33 -4.89
N GLU A 529 -51.08 48.66 -5.99
CA GLU A 529 -51.81 49.90 -6.33
C GLU A 529 -51.03 51.10 -6.92
N LEU A 530 -50.87 51.10 -8.25
CA LEU A 530 -51.62 51.97 -9.18
C LEU A 530 -51.44 51.55 -10.64
#